data_AF-A0A814G2I3-F1
#
_entry.id   AF-A0A814G2I3-F1
#
_cell.length_a   1.000
_cell.length_b   1.000
_cell.length_c   1.000
_cell.angle_alpha   90.00
_cell.angle_beta   90.00
_cell.angle_gamma   90.00
#
_symmetry.space_group_name_H-M   'P 1'
#
loop_
_entity.id
_entity.type
_entity.pdbx_description
1 polymer ?
#
loop_
_entity_poly.entity_id
_entity_poly.type
_entity_poly.pdbx_seq_one_letter_code
_entity_poly.pdbx_strand_id
1 'polypeptide(L)'
;MSKFLGIFLALIALVQFSHQEPWKNDKIVKVWEHQQQQQQLQQQQQQQLQQQQLQQQQQQQGNAFNFESAQNSQLKGEFFQNFQNAQPQAGAPVVPVVQNAQANGPFPIQQQTITNTGEKIVENLIGGIQFDCATRPTGHWRDGKFCDIFHACVHGQQRKTYVCPIVGERTYFDEVTKRCEFLNQNQSACTTNSFYL
;
A
#
# COMPACT_ATOMS: atom_id res chain seq x y z
N MET A 1 -15.21 -24.57 -58.15
CA MET A 1 -16.38 -24.65 -57.23
C MET A 1 -16.08 -25.37 -55.90
N SER A 2 -14.88 -25.91 -55.64
CA SER A 2 -14.57 -26.66 -54.40
C SER A 2 -14.30 -25.86 -53.11
N LYS A 3 -14.23 -24.52 -53.14
CA LYS A 3 -13.87 -23.74 -51.94
C LYS A 3 -15.04 -23.43 -50.99
N PHE A 4 -16.29 -23.56 -51.45
CA PHE A 4 -17.46 -23.25 -50.61
C PHE A 4 -17.92 -24.41 -49.71
N LEU A 5 -17.53 -25.66 -50.00
CA LEU A 5 -17.96 -26.83 -49.23
C LEU A 5 -17.24 -26.94 -47.87
N GLY A 6 -16.03 -26.39 -47.74
CA GLY A 6 -15.24 -26.44 -46.49
C GLY A 6 -15.78 -25.53 -45.38
N ILE A 7 -16.37 -24.38 -45.73
CA ILE A 7 -16.88 -23.41 -44.74
C ILE A 7 -18.16 -23.92 -44.08
N PHE A 8 -19.02 -24.63 -44.82
CA PHE A 8 -20.27 -25.18 -44.28
C PHE A 8 -20.02 -26.31 -43.27
N LEU A 9 -19.00 -27.16 -43.48
CA LEU A 9 -18.67 -28.23 -42.53
C LEU A 9 -18.07 -27.68 -41.22
N ALA A 10 -17.32 -26.58 -41.25
CA ALA A 10 -16.80 -25.93 -40.05
C ALA A 10 -17.91 -25.29 -39.20
N LEU A 11 -18.96 -24.75 -39.82
CA LEU A 11 -20.08 -24.15 -39.10
C LEU A 11 -20.98 -25.20 -38.42
N ILE A 12 -21.14 -26.39 -39.00
CA ILE A 12 -21.92 -27.47 -38.39
C ILE A 12 -21.21 -28.05 -37.14
N ALA A 13 -19.87 -28.11 -37.16
CA ALA A 13 -19.09 -28.58 -36.01
C ALA A 13 -19.16 -27.64 -34.78
N LEU A 14 -19.40 -26.33 -34.99
CA LEU A 14 -19.56 -25.37 -33.89
C LEU A 14 -20.93 -25.46 -33.21
N VAL A 15 -21.97 -25.98 -33.89
CA VAL A 15 -23.32 -26.07 -33.31
C VAL A 15 -23.47 -27.25 -32.34
N GLN A 16 -22.61 -28.29 -32.43
CA GLN A 16 -22.71 -29.45 -31.53
C GLN A 16 -21.98 -29.29 -30.18
N PHE A 17 -21.21 -28.22 -29.98
CA PHE A 17 -20.46 -28.02 -28.72
C PHE A 17 -21.21 -27.23 -27.63
N SER A 18 -22.45 -26.81 -27.88
CA SER A 18 -23.21 -25.95 -26.96
C SER A 18 -24.26 -26.66 -26.09
N HIS A 19 -24.35 -28.00 -26.15
CA HIS A 19 -25.21 -28.79 -25.25
C HIS A 19 -24.39 -29.41 -24.11
N GLN A 20 -23.84 -28.58 -23.22
CA GLN A 20 -23.47 -29.04 -21.88
C GLN A 20 -24.73 -29.07 -21.01
N GLU A 21 -25.05 -30.23 -20.46
CA GLU A 21 -26.27 -30.42 -19.68
C GLU A 21 -26.23 -29.60 -18.38
N PRO A 22 -27.21 -28.71 -18.13
CA PRO A 22 -27.17 -27.74 -17.02
C PRO A 22 -27.22 -28.38 -15.63
N TRP A 23 -27.64 -29.64 -15.52
CA TRP A 23 -27.86 -30.32 -14.24
C TRP A 23 -26.58 -30.85 -13.57
N LYS A 24 -25.47 -31.01 -14.31
CA LYS A 24 -24.17 -31.41 -13.69
C LYS A 24 -23.52 -30.29 -12.87
N ASN A 25 -24.00 -29.05 -13.01
CA ASN A 25 -23.43 -27.89 -12.32
C ASN A 25 -24.17 -27.49 -11.04
N ASP A 26 -25.38 -28.00 -10.76
CA ASP A 26 -26.19 -27.54 -9.60
C ASP A 26 -25.49 -27.82 -8.25
N LYS A 27 -24.79 -28.95 -8.11
CA LYS A 27 -24.00 -29.23 -6.91
C LYS A 27 -22.81 -28.29 -6.76
N ILE A 28 -22.16 -27.92 -7.86
CA ILE A 28 -20.99 -27.02 -7.85
C ILE A 28 -21.44 -25.60 -7.53
N VAL A 29 -22.55 -25.15 -8.10
CA VAL A 29 -23.14 -23.83 -7.84
C VAL A 29 -23.51 -23.70 -6.35
N LYS A 30 -24.17 -24.69 -5.75
CA LYS A 30 -24.53 -24.66 -4.32
C LYS A 30 -23.32 -24.63 -3.38
N VAL A 31 -22.25 -25.37 -3.71
CA VAL A 31 -21.00 -25.32 -2.93
C VAL A 31 -20.36 -23.93 -3.04
N TRP A 32 -20.36 -23.35 -4.25
CA TRP A 32 -19.81 -22.02 -4.48
C TRP A 32 -20.61 -20.91 -3.78
N GLU A 33 -21.95 -20.98 -3.82
CA GLU A 33 -22.83 -20.07 -3.10
C GLU A 33 -22.62 -20.16 -1.58
N HIS A 34 -22.50 -21.37 -1.04
CA HIS A 34 -22.21 -21.55 0.39
C HIS A 34 -20.84 -20.98 0.77
N GLN A 35 -19.83 -21.18 -0.07
CA GLN A 35 -18.49 -20.62 0.15
C GLN A 35 -18.50 -19.08 0.09
N GLN A 36 -19.22 -18.49 -0.87
CA GLN A 36 -19.43 -17.05 -0.95
C GLN A 36 -20.12 -16.51 0.31
N GLN A 37 -21.16 -17.19 0.79
CA GLN A 37 -21.88 -16.79 1.99
C GLN A 37 -20.98 -16.85 3.25
N GLN A 38 -20.14 -17.88 3.38
CA GLN A 38 -19.17 -17.95 4.48
C GLN A 38 -18.14 -16.81 4.41
N GLN A 39 -17.68 -16.47 3.21
CA GLN A 39 -16.72 -15.38 3.02
C GLN A 39 -17.33 -14.02 3.39
N GLN A 40 -18.60 -13.78 3.04
CA GLN A 40 -19.33 -12.56 3.45
C GLN A 40 -19.49 -12.49 4.97
N LEU A 41 -19.82 -13.60 5.63
CA LEU A 41 -19.97 -13.65 7.08
C LEU A 41 -18.64 -13.31 7.80
N GLN A 42 -17.51 -13.83 7.31
CA GLN A 42 -16.19 -13.51 7.85
C GLN A 42 -15.84 -12.03 7.69
N GLN A 43 -16.13 -11.42 6.53
CA GLN A 43 -15.92 -9.99 6.33
C GLN A 43 -16.78 -9.14 7.28
N GLN A 44 -18.05 -9.51 7.46
CA GLN A 44 -18.94 -8.81 8.38
C GLN A 44 -18.45 -8.90 9.83
N GLN A 45 -17.95 -10.06 10.25
CA GLN A 45 -17.40 -10.25 11.59
C GLN A 45 -16.13 -9.41 11.82
N GLN A 46 -15.24 -9.32 10.82
CA GLN A 46 -14.06 -8.46 10.89
C GLN A 46 -14.42 -6.97 11.01
N GLN A 47 -15.43 -6.51 10.26
CA GLN A 47 -15.91 -5.13 10.35
C GLN A 47 -16.48 -4.81 11.74
N GLN A 48 -17.24 -5.74 12.35
CA GLN A 48 -17.75 -5.56 13.71
C GLN A 48 -16.64 -5.46 14.75
N LEU A 49 -15.63 -6.33 14.66
CA LEU A 49 -14.44 -6.29 15.53
C LEU A 49 -13.69 -4.96 15.41
N GLN A 50 -13.52 -4.45 14.19
CA GLN A 50 -12.86 -3.17 13.95
C GLN A 50 -13.65 -2.00 14.55
N GLN A 51 -14.98 -1.98 14.39
CA GLN A 51 -15.83 -0.97 15.03
C GLN A 51 -15.75 -1.03 16.56
N GLN A 52 -15.72 -2.24 17.14
CA GLN A 52 -15.60 -2.42 18.58
C GLN A 52 -14.26 -1.90 19.12
N GLN A 53 -13.16 -2.12 18.39
CA GLN A 53 -11.85 -1.56 18.75
C GLN A 53 -11.82 -0.03 18.69
N LEU A 54 -12.46 0.57 17.67
CA LEU A 54 -12.60 2.03 17.56
C LEU A 54 -13.37 2.62 18.73
N GLN A 55 -14.46 1.98 19.16
CA GLN A 55 -15.22 2.42 20.34
C GLN A 55 -14.39 2.34 21.63
N GLN A 56 -13.60 1.27 21.80
CA GLN A 56 -12.70 1.14 22.95
C GLN A 56 -11.63 2.24 22.98
N GLN A 57 -11.05 2.62 21.83
CA GLN A 57 -10.10 3.72 21.75
C GLN A 57 -10.72 5.07 22.13
N GLN A 58 -11.97 5.33 21.71
CA GLN A 58 -12.68 6.57 22.08
C GLN A 58 -12.96 6.65 23.59
N GLN A 59 -13.30 5.54 24.23
CA GLN A 59 -13.51 5.49 25.69
C GLN A 59 -12.21 5.76 26.48
N GLN A 60 -11.06 5.30 25.98
CA GLN A 60 -9.77 5.57 26.63
C GLN A 60 -9.35 7.04 26.52
N GLN A 61 -9.65 7.71 25.40
CA GLN A 61 -9.35 9.14 25.24
C GLN A 61 -10.23 10.03 26.11
N GLY A 62 -11.49 9.65 26.34
CA GLY A 62 -12.41 10.40 27.21
C GLY A 62 -11.96 10.44 28.69
N ASN A 63 -11.31 9.39 29.18
CA ASN A 63 -10.85 9.32 30.58
C ASN A 63 -9.56 10.11 30.83
N ALA A 64 -8.74 10.37 29.80
CA ALA A 64 -7.52 11.17 29.95
C ALA A 64 -7.83 12.67 30.15
N PHE A 65 -8.93 13.19 29.61
CA PHE A 65 -9.28 14.61 29.67
C PHE A 65 -9.82 15.07 31.04
N ASN A 66 -10.21 14.16 31.93
CA ASN A 66 -10.75 14.49 33.25
C ASN A 66 -9.69 14.55 34.37
N PHE A 67 -8.44 14.14 34.12
CA PHE A 67 -7.38 14.22 35.13
C PHE A 67 -6.58 15.53 35.10
N GLU A 68 -6.61 16.29 34.00
CA GLU A 68 -5.83 17.52 33.87
C GLU A 68 -6.60 18.80 34.28
N SER A 69 -7.92 18.73 34.39
CA SER A 69 -8.76 19.85 34.83
C SER A 69 -8.83 20.02 36.35
N ALA A 70 -8.38 19.05 37.14
CA ALA A 70 -8.36 19.14 38.61
C ALA A 70 -7.06 19.73 39.20
N GLN A 71 -5.95 19.80 38.44
CA GLN A 71 -4.68 20.36 38.93
C GLN A 71 -4.43 21.83 38.55
N ASN A 72 -5.23 22.42 37.66
CA ASN A 72 -4.97 23.77 37.14
C ASN A 72 -5.77 24.90 37.82
N SER A 73 -6.52 24.59 38.89
CA SER A 73 -7.25 25.60 39.67
C SER A 73 -6.45 26.22 40.83
N GLN A 74 -5.17 25.86 41.02
CA GLN A 74 -4.37 26.38 42.15
C GLN A 74 -3.17 27.26 41.74
N LEU A 75 -2.92 27.48 40.44
CA LEU A 75 -1.79 28.29 39.95
C LEU A 75 -2.25 29.37 38.94
N LYS A 76 -3.43 29.95 39.17
CA LYS A 76 -3.99 31.03 38.34
C LYS A 76 -4.19 32.33 39.12
N GLY A 77 -3.14 32.74 39.84
CA GLY A 77 -2.92 34.13 40.23
C GLY A 77 -1.53 34.52 39.76
N GLU A 78 -1.40 35.65 39.07
CA GLU A 78 -0.12 36.30 38.74
C GLU A 78 0.68 35.80 37.50
N PHE A 79 0.06 35.62 36.32
CA PHE A 79 0.86 35.67 35.09
C PHE A 79 0.07 36.01 33.81
N PHE A 80 -0.64 37.14 33.78
CA PHE A 80 -1.23 37.65 32.54
C PHE A 80 -0.91 39.13 32.35
N GLN A 81 0.20 39.41 31.67
CA GLN A 81 0.39 40.64 30.88
C GLN A 81 1.58 40.46 29.93
N ASN A 82 1.43 39.63 28.91
CA ASN A 82 2.02 39.85 27.58
C ASN A 82 1.61 38.72 26.62
N PHE A 83 1.72 39.00 25.32
CA PHE A 83 1.44 38.13 24.17
C PHE A 83 0.04 38.25 23.55
N GLN A 84 -0.24 39.43 23.01
CA GLN A 84 -1.01 39.57 21.77
C GLN A 84 -0.05 39.53 20.58
N ASN A 85 -0.01 38.40 19.87
CA ASN A 85 0.38 38.20 18.46
C ASN A 85 0.96 36.79 18.25
N ALA A 86 0.13 35.81 17.88
CA ALA A 86 0.62 34.58 17.26
C ALA A 86 -0.44 33.99 16.31
N GLN A 87 -0.03 33.84 15.05
CA GLN A 87 -0.76 33.27 13.91
C GLN A 87 -1.12 31.78 14.09
N PRO A 88 -2.06 31.25 13.29
CA PRO A 88 -2.41 29.83 13.30
C PRO A 88 -1.29 28.98 12.66
N GLN A 89 -0.69 28.08 13.45
CA GLN A 89 0.25 27.08 12.95
C GLN A 89 -0.51 25.85 12.46
N ALA A 90 -0.56 25.70 11.14
CA ALA A 90 -0.84 24.44 10.47
C ALA A 90 0.43 23.57 10.49
N GLY A 91 0.30 22.32 10.94
CA GLY A 91 1.34 21.28 10.82
C GLY A 91 1.65 20.60 12.14
N ALA A 92 0.86 19.59 12.51
CA ALA A 92 1.25 18.68 13.58
C ALA A 92 2.51 17.90 13.18
N PRO A 93 3.52 17.78 14.07
CA PRO A 93 4.75 17.05 13.77
C PRO A 93 4.50 15.55 13.73
N VAL A 94 4.75 14.93 12.58
CA VAL A 94 4.86 13.46 12.46
C VAL A 94 6.11 13.06 13.22
N VAL A 95 5.96 12.44 14.39
CA VAL A 95 7.09 11.92 15.17
C VAL A 95 7.59 10.66 14.46
N PRO A 96 8.81 10.63 13.90
CA PRO A 96 9.37 9.39 13.39
C PRO A 96 9.68 8.49 14.57
N VAL A 97 9.06 7.31 14.61
CA VAL A 97 9.49 6.21 15.49
C VAL A 97 10.82 5.72 14.93
N VAL A 98 11.94 6.28 15.43
CA VAL A 98 13.29 5.85 15.10
C VAL A 98 13.55 4.56 15.89
N GLN A 99 13.16 3.41 15.33
CA GLN A 99 13.63 2.11 15.82
C GLN A 99 15.14 2.02 15.54
N ASN A 100 15.94 1.76 16.59
CA ASN A 100 17.39 1.61 16.55
C ASN A 100 17.82 0.62 15.45
N ALA A 101 18.14 1.14 14.27
CA ALA A 101 18.60 0.36 13.13
C ALA A 101 20.13 0.39 13.05
N GLN A 102 20.79 -0.51 13.79
CA GLN A 102 22.21 -0.81 13.64
C GLN A 102 22.45 -2.23 13.10
N ALA A 103 21.49 -2.78 12.35
CA ALA A 103 21.70 -4.03 11.63
C ALA A 103 22.38 -3.72 10.28
N ASN A 104 23.53 -4.35 10.03
CA ASN A 104 24.23 -4.27 8.74
C ASN A 104 23.36 -4.90 7.62
N GLY A 105 22.52 -4.11 6.97
CA GLY A 105 21.73 -4.55 5.82
C GLY A 105 20.43 -3.77 5.62
N PRO A 106 19.69 -4.04 4.55
CA PRO A 106 18.37 -3.48 4.36
C PRO A 106 17.39 -4.03 5.38
N PHE A 107 16.44 -3.21 5.83
CA PHE A 107 15.41 -3.62 6.78
C PHE A 107 14.05 -3.02 6.41
N PRO A 108 12.94 -3.77 6.58
CA PRO A 108 11.61 -3.25 6.29
C PRO A 108 11.21 -2.18 7.30
N ILE A 109 10.55 -1.13 6.82
CA ILE A 109 9.98 -0.05 7.62
C ILE A 109 8.50 0.09 7.20
N GLN A 110 7.58 -0.02 8.16
CA GLN A 110 6.18 0.32 7.92
C GLN A 110 5.92 1.73 8.45
N GLN A 111 5.58 2.66 7.56
CA GLN A 111 5.26 4.03 7.94
C GLN A 111 3.79 4.31 7.67
N GLN A 112 3.05 4.76 8.69
CA GLN A 112 1.69 5.26 8.50
C GLN A 112 1.75 6.70 8.01
N THR A 113 1.13 6.97 6.87
CA THR A 113 0.95 8.31 6.30
C THR A 113 -0.54 8.60 6.17
N ILE A 114 -0.94 9.83 6.47
CA ILE A 114 -2.30 10.31 6.22
C ILE A 114 -2.29 11.01 4.86
N THR A 115 -3.12 10.57 3.94
CA THR A 115 -3.25 11.19 2.61
C THR A 115 -3.96 12.54 2.69
N ASN A 116 -3.98 13.30 1.59
CA ASN A 116 -4.76 14.53 1.48
C ASN A 116 -6.28 14.30 1.66
N THR A 117 -6.76 13.07 1.48
CA THR A 117 -8.16 12.66 1.72
C THR A 117 -8.43 12.29 3.18
N GLY A 118 -7.41 12.25 4.03
CA GLY A 118 -7.53 11.80 5.43
C GLY A 118 -7.45 10.28 5.59
N GLU A 119 -7.21 9.53 4.51
CA GLU A 119 -7.05 8.08 4.57
C GLU A 119 -5.70 7.72 5.18
N LYS A 120 -5.70 6.74 6.08
CA LYS A 120 -4.47 6.18 6.65
C LYS A 120 -3.94 5.10 5.71
N ILE A 121 -2.80 5.37 5.07
CA ILE A 121 -2.08 4.41 4.26
C ILE A 121 -0.85 3.91 5.01
N VAL A 122 -0.60 2.60 4.96
CA VAL A 122 0.64 2.00 5.45
C VAL A 122 1.58 1.88 4.26
N GLU A 123 2.64 2.68 4.25
CA GLU A 123 3.70 2.61 3.26
C GLU A 123 4.72 1.53 3.66
N ASN A 124 4.97 0.60 2.73
CA ASN A 124 6.03 -0.40 2.86
C ASN A 124 7.34 0.19 2.33
N LEU A 125 8.20 0.62 3.23
CA LEU A 125 9.49 1.23 2.95
C LEU A 125 10.63 0.28 3.32
N ILE A 126 11.83 0.58 2.84
CA ILE A 126 13.06 -0.13 3.22
C ILE A 126 14.12 0.86 3.72
N GLY A 127 14.68 0.60 4.88
CA GLY A 127 15.85 1.30 5.39
C GLY A 127 17.15 0.58 5.04
N GLY A 128 18.29 1.22 5.30
CA GLY A 128 19.62 0.58 5.19
C GLY A 128 20.22 0.50 3.78
N ILE A 129 19.52 1.02 2.76
CA ILE A 129 20.04 1.12 1.39
C ILE A 129 20.43 2.57 1.11
N GLN A 130 21.73 2.82 0.96
CA GLN A 130 22.26 4.15 0.65
C GLN A 130 22.11 4.42 -0.85
N PHE A 131 21.58 5.59 -1.18
CA PHE A 131 21.45 6.05 -2.56
C PHE A 131 21.83 7.52 -2.67
N ASP A 132 22.72 7.84 -3.63
CA ASP A 132 23.17 9.21 -3.83
C ASP A 132 22.17 9.99 -4.69
N CYS A 133 21.50 10.96 -4.05
CA CYS A 133 20.57 11.88 -4.70
C CYS A 133 21.24 13.20 -5.12
N ALA A 134 22.52 13.45 -4.85
CA ALA A 134 23.13 14.79 -4.98
C ALA A 134 23.02 15.39 -6.39
N THR A 135 23.10 14.55 -7.42
CA THR A 135 23.02 14.95 -8.84
C THR A 135 21.66 14.70 -9.46
N ARG A 136 20.70 14.19 -8.68
CA ARG A 136 19.38 13.78 -9.17
C ARG A 136 18.33 14.85 -8.83
N PRO A 137 17.53 15.32 -9.80
CA PRO A 137 16.42 16.19 -9.48
C PRO A 137 15.37 15.48 -8.62
N THR A 138 14.48 16.27 -8.00
CA THR A 138 13.38 15.73 -7.21
C THR A 138 12.53 14.76 -8.03
N GLY A 139 12.33 13.55 -7.51
CA GLY A 139 11.60 12.48 -8.22
C GLY A 139 11.97 11.08 -7.74
N HIS A 140 11.56 10.09 -8.52
CA HIS A 140 11.85 8.68 -8.26
C HIS A 140 12.94 8.15 -9.19
N TRP A 141 13.92 7.47 -8.61
CA TRP A 141 15.12 6.99 -9.29
C TRP A 141 15.37 5.54 -8.94
N ARG A 142 15.80 4.75 -9.92
CA ARG A 142 16.03 3.34 -9.72
C ARG A 142 17.32 3.12 -8.94
N ASP A 143 17.36 2.09 -8.12
CA ASP A 143 18.60 1.63 -7.50
C ASP A 143 19.55 1.01 -8.55
N GLY A 144 20.86 1.22 -8.37
CA GLY A 144 21.87 0.69 -9.29
C GLY A 144 22.18 -0.79 -9.10
N LYS A 145 21.84 -1.36 -7.94
CA LYS A 145 22.13 -2.75 -7.55
C LYS A 145 20.90 -3.63 -7.67
N PHE A 146 19.75 -3.17 -7.20
CA PHE A 146 18.49 -3.93 -7.15
C PHE A 146 17.49 -3.40 -8.18
N CYS A 147 16.87 -4.30 -8.94
CA CYS A 147 15.99 -3.92 -10.03
C CYS A 147 14.58 -3.54 -9.58
N ASP A 148 14.14 -4.09 -8.46
CA ASP A 148 12.85 -3.85 -7.81
C ASP A 148 12.92 -2.72 -6.77
N ILE A 149 14.05 -2.05 -6.59
CA ILE A 149 14.19 -0.94 -5.63
C ILE A 149 14.24 0.40 -6.36
N PHE A 150 13.55 1.38 -5.78
CA PHE A 150 13.66 2.78 -6.20
C PHE A 150 13.63 3.74 -5.01
N HIS A 151 14.20 4.92 -5.22
CA HIS A 151 14.42 5.94 -4.21
C HIS A 151 13.68 7.22 -4.57
N ALA A 152 13.01 7.81 -3.58
CA ALA A 152 12.47 9.15 -3.68
C ALA A 152 13.53 10.17 -3.26
N CYS A 153 14.03 10.94 -4.22
CA CYS A 153 14.94 12.06 -4.00
C CYS A 153 14.14 13.36 -3.88
N VAL A 154 14.44 14.19 -2.89
CA VAL A 154 13.88 15.54 -2.73
C VAL A 154 15.01 16.49 -2.37
N HIS A 155 15.23 17.52 -3.20
CA HIS A 155 16.30 18.51 -3.00
C HIS A 155 17.69 17.90 -2.78
N GLY A 156 18.07 16.91 -3.59
CA GLY A 156 19.37 16.25 -3.52
C GLY A 156 19.54 15.26 -2.36
N GLN A 157 18.47 14.97 -1.60
CA GLN A 157 18.50 14.04 -0.47
C GLN A 157 17.56 12.86 -0.68
N GLN A 158 18.02 11.67 -0.29
CA GLN A 158 17.21 10.46 -0.23
C GLN A 158 16.20 10.60 0.91
N ARG A 159 14.90 10.53 0.59
CA ARG A 159 13.82 10.61 1.60
C ARG A 159 13.27 9.26 1.96
N LYS A 160 13.00 8.43 0.95
CA LYS A 160 12.36 7.12 1.09
C LYS A 160 12.94 6.16 0.07
N THR A 161 12.91 4.88 0.42
CA THR A 161 13.25 3.77 -0.47
C THR A 161 12.08 2.82 -0.49
N TYR A 162 11.69 2.42 -1.69
CA TYR A 162 10.52 1.60 -1.96
C TYR A 162 10.95 0.32 -2.69
N VAL A 163 10.13 -0.71 -2.56
CA VAL A 163 10.23 -1.93 -3.38
C VAL A 163 9.00 -2.03 -4.27
N CYS A 164 9.23 -2.43 -5.51
CA CYS A 164 8.16 -2.75 -6.43
C CYS A 164 7.32 -3.92 -5.91
N PRO A 165 5.99 -3.82 -5.95
CA PRO A 165 5.13 -4.91 -5.52
C PRO A 165 5.31 -6.12 -6.44
N ILE A 166 5.38 -7.31 -5.84
CA ILE A 166 5.36 -8.58 -6.57
C ILE A 166 3.89 -8.96 -6.79
N VAL A 167 3.48 -9.04 -8.05
CA VAL A 167 2.12 -9.46 -8.45
C VAL A 167 2.24 -10.65 -9.38
N GLY A 168 2.53 -11.82 -8.81
CA GLY A 168 2.71 -13.08 -9.54
C GLY A 168 4.08 -13.27 -10.21
N GLU A 169 4.69 -12.20 -10.72
CA GLU A 169 6.01 -12.23 -11.33
C GLU A 169 6.91 -11.07 -10.87
N ARG A 170 8.21 -11.16 -11.21
CA ARG A 170 9.19 -10.13 -10.85
C ARG A 170 8.94 -8.86 -11.63
N THR A 171 8.93 -7.75 -10.90
CA THR A 171 8.81 -6.40 -11.45
C THR A 171 10.12 -5.64 -11.28
N TYR A 172 10.35 -4.65 -12.13
CA TYR A 172 11.47 -3.72 -12.02
C TYR A 172 10.94 -2.29 -12.06
N PHE A 173 11.67 -1.34 -11.47
CA PHE A 173 11.30 0.07 -11.58
C PHE A 173 11.83 0.65 -12.91
N ASP A 174 10.92 1.04 -13.79
CA ASP A 174 11.24 1.74 -15.02
C ASP A 174 11.35 3.25 -14.78
N GLU A 175 12.54 3.80 -15.03
CA GLU A 175 12.80 5.23 -14.83
C GLU A 175 12.08 6.12 -15.84
N VAL A 176 11.68 5.60 -17.00
CA VAL A 176 11.01 6.38 -18.05
C VAL A 176 9.53 6.58 -17.69
N THR A 177 8.82 5.49 -17.42
CA THR A 177 7.40 5.54 -17.02
C THR A 177 7.17 5.92 -15.56
N LYS A 178 8.23 5.85 -14.73
CA LYS A 178 8.18 6.01 -13.26
C LYS A 178 7.22 5.02 -12.60
N ARG A 179 7.22 3.77 -13.09
CA ARG A 179 6.34 2.68 -12.64
C ARG A 179 7.11 1.40 -12.45
N CYS A 180 6.52 0.50 -11.67
CA CYS A 180 6.98 -0.88 -11.57
C CYS A 180 6.38 -1.67 -12.73
N GLU A 181 7.22 -2.13 -13.64
CA GLU A 181 6.84 -2.87 -14.84
C GLU A 181 7.28 -4.33 -14.73
N PHE A 182 6.62 -5.21 -15.47
CA PHE A 182 6.95 -6.64 -15.45
C PHE A 182 8.21 -6.91 -16.27
N LEU A 183 9.12 -7.73 -15.70
CA LEU A 183 10.40 -8.05 -16.35
C LEU A 183 10.21 -8.76 -17.71
N ASN A 184 9.09 -9.46 -17.91
CA ASN A 184 8.78 -10.14 -19.17
C ASN A 184 8.58 -9.18 -20.36
N GLN A 185 8.17 -7.93 -20.11
CA GLN A 185 8.00 -6.91 -21.14
C GLN A 185 9.35 -6.35 -21.61
N ASN A 186 10.35 -6.34 -20.72
CA ASN A 186 11.70 -5.88 -21.04
C ASN A 186 12.76 -6.58 -20.18
N GLN A 187 13.24 -7.72 -20.66
CA GLN A 187 14.26 -8.51 -19.96
C GLN A 187 15.60 -7.79 -19.85
N SER A 188 15.88 -6.85 -20.76
CA SER A 188 17.11 -6.06 -20.77
C SER A 188 17.09 -4.90 -19.77
N ALA A 189 15.94 -4.59 -19.18
CA ALA A 189 15.82 -3.49 -18.23
C ALA A 189 16.66 -3.75 -16.97
N CYS A 190 16.95 -5.00 -16.61
CA CYS A 190 17.64 -5.37 -15.37
C CYS A 190 18.98 -6.07 -15.63
N THR A 191 20.03 -5.30 -15.90
CA THR A 191 21.37 -5.86 -16.17
C THR A 191 21.94 -6.67 -15.02
N THR A 192 21.67 -6.27 -13.77
CA THR A 192 22.21 -6.94 -12.57
C THR A 192 21.48 -8.24 -12.22
N ASN A 193 20.30 -8.47 -12.79
CA ASN A 193 19.38 -9.57 -12.44
C ASN A 193 19.21 -9.79 -10.92
N SER A 194 19.34 -8.72 -10.14
CA SER A 194 19.35 -8.76 -8.68
C SER A 194 18.08 -8.11 -8.14
N PHE A 195 17.39 -8.81 -7.25
CA PHE A 195 16.12 -8.42 -6.66
C PHE A 195 16.23 -8.50 -5.15
N TYR A 196 15.52 -7.61 -4.45
CA TYR A 196 15.52 -7.58 -2.99
C TYR A 196 14.68 -8.70 -2.38
N LEU A 197 13.52 -8.97 -2.99
CA LEU A 197 12.57 -9.99 -2.57
C LEU A 197 12.81 -11.37 -3.21
#